data_AF-A0A5C4N6V6-F1
#
_entry.id   AF-A0A5C4N6V6-F1
#
_cell.length_a   1.000
_cell.length_b   1.000
_cell.length_c   1.000
_cell.angle_alpha   90.00
_cell.angle_beta   90.00
_cell.angle_gamma   90.00
#
_symmetry.space_group_name_H-M   'P 1'
#
loop_
_entity.id
_entity.type
_entity.pdbx_description
1 polymer ?
#
loop_
_entity_poly.entity_id
_entity_poly.type
_entity_poly.pdbx_seq_one_letter_code
_entity_poly.pdbx_strand_id
1 'polypeptide(L)'
;MLPFLKPGNFDRRKGAGKGMGFTASEAAKEVGKSLPTITKAIQSGKLSANGPKGGPYSIEPAELFRVWPRVAGKVEETPKVRPEETPGNSTPLTGEVDLLQEKLRSAQALNERLSDEVSDLRARLDAEAEERRRLTALLTYQPEKPTPAPVSEPAPQAQARPPQRSWWQRLRGVEA
;
A
#
# COMPACT_ATOMS: atom_id res chain seq x y z
N MET A 1 -30.03 -22.42 59.04
CA MET A 1 -29.65 -23.47 58.07
C MET A 1 -30.55 -23.29 56.85
N LEU A 2 -30.13 -22.50 55.85
CA LEU A 2 -30.92 -22.23 54.64
C LEU A 2 -30.63 -23.32 53.61
N PRO A 3 -31.66 -23.88 52.94
CA PRO A 3 -31.48 -25.00 52.02
C PRO A 3 -30.80 -24.55 50.72
N PHE A 4 -29.85 -25.37 50.29
CA PHE A 4 -29.06 -25.24 49.08
C PHE A 4 -29.99 -25.40 47.85
N LEU A 5 -30.34 -24.28 47.20
CA LEU A 5 -31.13 -24.29 45.98
C LEU A 5 -30.26 -24.85 44.84
N LYS A 6 -30.63 -26.01 44.30
CA LYS A 6 -29.95 -26.64 43.16
C LYS A 6 -29.91 -25.65 41.98
N PRO A 7 -28.76 -25.47 41.30
CA PRO A 7 -28.76 -24.74 40.03
C PRO A 7 -29.57 -25.57 39.02
N GLY A 8 -30.76 -25.07 38.68
CA GLY A 8 -31.62 -25.64 37.66
C GLY A 8 -30.86 -25.73 36.34
N ASN A 9 -30.86 -26.92 35.76
CA ASN A 9 -30.32 -27.19 34.43
C ASN A 9 -31.12 -26.34 33.44
N PHE A 10 -30.57 -25.19 33.01
CA PHE A 10 -31.22 -24.32 32.04
C PHE A 10 -31.08 -24.96 30.67
N ASP A 11 -32.07 -25.80 30.39
CA ASP A 11 -32.23 -26.49 29.13
C ASP A 11 -32.25 -25.45 27.99
N ARG A 12 -31.34 -25.67 27.04
CA ARG A 12 -31.02 -24.80 25.93
C ARG A 12 -32.13 -24.95 24.90
N ARG A 13 -33.27 -24.28 25.12
CA ARG A 13 -34.34 -24.22 24.12
C ARG A 13 -33.84 -23.47 22.88
N LYS A 14 -33.42 -24.25 21.88
CA LYS A 14 -33.42 -23.86 20.46
C LYS A 14 -34.78 -23.25 20.11
N GLY A 15 -34.76 -22.07 19.49
CA GLY A 15 -35.89 -21.55 18.74
C GLY A 15 -36.84 -20.63 19.52
N ALA A 16 -36.39 -19.41 19.80
CA ALA A 16 -37.26 -18.23 19.87
C ALA A 16 -36.44 -17.07 19.31
N GLY A 17 -37.07 -16.20 18.52
CA GLY A 17 -36.42 -15.26 17.60
C GLY A 17 -35.17 -14.58 18.16
N LYS A 18 -34.21 -14.28 17.27
CA LYS A 18 -33.03 -13.44 17.50
C LYS A 18 -33.47 -12.10 18.09
N GLY A 19 -33.76 -12.08 19.38
CA GLY A 19 -33.88 -10.87 20.17
C GLY A 19 -32.57 -10.14 19.99
N MET A 20 -32.64 -8.84 19.80
CA MET A 20 -31.55 -7.97 19.38
C MET A 20 -30.39 -7.87 20.39
N GLY A 21 -30.16 -8.87 21.24
CA GLY A 21 -29.17 -8.86 22.32
C GLY A 21 -28.50 -10.22 22.56
N PHE A 22 -27.23 -10.16 22.95
CA PHE A 22 -26.41 -11.31 23.31
C PHE A 22 -26.60 -11.72 24.76
N THR A 23 -26.60 -13.02 25.02
CA THR A 23 -26.39 -13.51 26.39
C THR A 23 -24.97 -13.22 26.85
N ALA A 24 -24.72 -13.21 28.17
CA ALA A 24 -23.37 -12.97 28.69
C ALA A 24 -22.31 -13.97 28.16
N SER A 25 -22.72 -15.21 27.88
CA SER A 25 -21.86 -16.25 27.29
C SER A 25 -21.62 -16.04 25.80
N GLU A 26 -22.58 -15.50 25.05
CA GLU A 26 -22.39 -15.17 23.63
C GLU A 26 -21.54 -13.91 23.48
N ALA A 27 -21.79 -12.89 24.29
CA ALA A 27 -20.96 -11.68 24.35
C ALA A 27 -19.49 -12.02 24.62
N ALA A 28 -19.25 -12.90 25.59
CA ALA A 28 -17.91 -13.43 25.90
C ALA A 28 -17.19 -14.00 24.67
N LYS A 29 -17.91 -14.74 23.82
CA LYS A 29 -17.38 -15.34 22.59
C LYS A 29 -17.11 -14.28 21.51
N GLU A 30 -18.02 -13.33 21.31
CA GLU A 30 -17.89 -12.29 20.28
C GLU A 30 -16.73 -11.31 20.55
N VAL A 31 -16.39 -11.06 21.83
CA VAL A 31 -15.31 -10.14 22.22
C VAL A 31 -14.05 -10.84 22.75
N GLY A 32 -14.03 -12.18 22.76
CA GLY A 32 -12.90 -12.97 23.26
C GLY A 32 -12.58 -12.71 24.74
N LYS A 33 -13.60 -12.49 25.58
CA LYS A 33 -13.45 -12.26 27.03
C LYS A 33 -14.09 -13.40 27.81
N SER A 34 -13.65 -13.61 29.04
CA SER A 34 -14.26 -14.62 29.92
C SER A 34 -15.62 -14.16 30.46
N LEU A 35 -16.55 -15.10 30.70
CA LEU A 35 -17.87 -14.81 31.26
C LEU A 35 -17.83 -13.97 32.58
N PRO A 36 -16.90 -14.21 33.53
CA PRO A 36 -16.73 -13.36 34.72
C PRO A 36 -16.38 -11.91 34.39
N THR A 37 -15.65 -11.67 33.29
CA THR A 37 -15.29 -10.31 32.84
C THR A 37 -16.51 -9.57 32.33
N ILE A 38 -17.37 -10.25 31.56
CA ILE A 38 -18.64 -9.69 31.07
C ILE A 38 -19.57 -9.37 32.24
N THR A 39 -19.74 -10.31 33.18
CA THR A 39 -20.60 -10.09 34.36
C THR A 39 -20.09 -9.01 35.29
N LYS A 40 -18.76 -8.90 35.51
CA LYS A 40 -18.17 -7.78 36.26
C LYS A 40 -18.44 -6.44 35.59
N ALA A 41 -18.32 -6.35 34.27
CA ALA A 41 -18.58 -5.11 33.55
C ALA A 41 -20.06 -4.67 33.60
N ILE A 42 -20.99 -5.64 33.66
CA ILE A 42 -22.40 -5.36 33.92
C ILE A 42 -22.60 -4.85 35.35
N GLN A 43 -22.02 -5.53 36.33
CA GLN A 43 -22.15 -5.16 37.75
C GLN A 43 -21.49 -3.80 38.06
N SER A 44 -20.40 -3.46 37.38
CA SER A 44 -19.72 -2.17 37.52
C SER A 44 -20.38 -1.05 36.70
N GLY A 45 -21.44 -1.34 35.94
CA GLY A 45 -22.11 -0.37 35.07
C GLY A 45 -21.32 0.04 33.82
N LYS A 46 -20.22 -0.64 33.50
CA LYS A 46 -19.43 -0.37 32.29
C LYS A 46 -20.17 -0.80 31.03
N LEU A 47 -20.97 -1.85 31.15
CA LEU A 47 -21.76 -2.44 30.06
C LEU A 47 -23.22 -2.54 30.50
N SER A 48 -24.12 -2.00 29.69
CA SER A 48 -25.55 -2.04 29.95
C SER A 48 -26.14 -3.39 29.53
N ALA A 49 -26.93 -4.01 30.40
CA ALA A 49 -27.60 -5.27 30.11
C ALA A 49 -29.01 -5.27 30.72
N ASN A 50 -29.97 -5.81 29.95
CA ASN A 50 -31.34 -6.00 30.39
C ASN A 50 -31.47 -7.38 31.04
N GLY A 51 -31.94 -7.41 32.29
CA GLY A 51 -32.21 -8.67 33.01
C GLY A 51 -32.14 -8.50 34.53
N PRO A 52 -32.82 -9.39 35.29
CA PRO A 52 -32.74 -9.36 36.75
C PRO A 52 -31.33 -9.73 37.22
N LYS A 53 -30.89 -9.16 38.36
CA LYS A 53 -29.62 -9.50 39.00
C LYS A 53 -29.62 -11.00 39.35
N GLY A 54 -28.99 -11.82 38.50
CA GLY A 54 -28.96 -13.29 38.65
C GLY A 54 -29.79 -14.09 37.63
N GLY A 55 -30.47 -13.43 36.70
CA GLY A 55 -31.12 -14.08 35.56
C GLY A 55 -30.31 -13.99 34.25
N PRO A 56 -30.85 -14.49 33.13
CA PRO A 56 -30.20 -14.38 31.84
C PRO A 56 -30.12 -12.90 31.42
N TYR A 57 -28.90 -12.37 31.32
CA TYR A 57 -28.65 -11.04 30.77
C TYR A 57 -28.91 -11.02 29.26
N SER A 58 -29.50 -9.94 28.77
CA SER A 58 -29.57 -9.58 27.36
C SER A 58 -28.79 -8.29 27.13
N ILE A 59 -27.69 -8.38 26.41
CA ILE A 59 -26.71 -7.31 26.16
C ILE A 59 -26.91 -6.81 24.73
N GLU A 60 -27.14 -5.53 24.53
CA GLU A 60 -27.22 -4.98 23.17
C GLU A 60 -25.84 -5.02 22.47
N PRO A 61 -25.78 -5.38 21.16
CA PRO A 61 -24.55 -5.38 20.40
C PRO A 61 -23.83 -4.03 20.40
N ALA A 62 -24.58 -2.92 20.34
CA ALA A 62 -24.02 -1.57 20.37
C ALA A 62 -23.25 -1.32 21.68
N GLU A 63 -23.83 -1.72 22.82
CA GLU A 63 -23.18 -1.60 24.12
C GLU A 63 -21.98 -2.53 24.26
N LEU A 64 -22.07 -3.75 23.73
CA LEU A 64 -20.96 -4.70 23.74
C LEU A 64 -19.75 -4.17 22.95
N PHE A 65 -19.98 -3.75 21.71
CA PHE A 65 -18.92 -3.32 20.81
C PHE A 65 -18.38 -1.92 21.09
N ARG A 66 -19.14 -1.09 21.82
CA ARG A 66 -18.64 0.17 22.40
C ARG A 66 -17.54 -0.07 23.42
N VAL A 67 -17.69 -1.13 24.24
CA VAL A 67 -16.76 -1.41 25.35
C VAL A 67 -15.59 -2.27 24.89
N TRP A 68 -15.83 -3.24 24.01
CA TRP A 68 -14.79 -4.11 23.47
C TRP A 68 -14.94 -4.28 21.96
N PRO A 69 -13.86 -4.09 21.17
CA PRO A 69 -13.91 -4.33 19.75
C PRO A 69 -14.23 -5.81 19.46
N ARG A 70 -14.93 -6.06 18.35
CA ARG A 70 -15.25 -7.41 17.91
C ARG A 70 -13.97 -8.18 17.57
N VAL A 71 -13.83 -9.39 18.11
CA VAL A 71 -12.68 -10.24 17.77
C VAL A 71 -13.03 -11.00 16.49
N ALA A 72 -12.42 -10.58 15.38
CA ALA A 72 -12.48 -11.31 14.12
C ALA A 72 -11.50 -12.50 14.18
N GLY A 73 -11.91 -13.60 14.83
CA GLY A 73 -11.06 -14.78 14.90
C GLY A 73 -11.64 -15.88 15.78
N LYS A 74 -11.70 -17.09 15.25
CA LYS A 74 -12.05 -18.34 15.95
C LYS A 74 -11.33 -18.40 17.30
N VAL A 75 -12.09 -18.31 18.40
CA VAL A 75 -11.56 -18.56 19.75
C VAL A 75 -11.41 -20.07 19.89
N GLU A 76 -10.22 -20.60 19.63
CA GLU A 76 -9.86 -21.91 20.17
C GLU A 76 -9.72 -21.75 21.69
N GLU A 77 -10.56 -22.48 22.42
CA GLU A 77 -10.54 -22.55 23.88
C GLU A 77 -9.19 -23.13 24.32
N THR A 78 -8.26 -22.28 24.74
CA THR A 78 -7.07 -22.73 25.45
C THR A 78 -7.49 -23.08 26.89
N PRO A 79 -7.37 -24.34 27.33
CA PRO A 79 -7.70 -24.69 28.70
C PRO A 79 -6.66 -24.07 29.63
N LYS A 80 -7.15 -23.33 30.62
CA LYS A 80 -6.36 -22.71 31.67
C LYS A 80 -5.71 -23.79 32.54
N VAL A 81 -4.52 -24.25 32.17
CA VAL A 81 -3.68 -25.09 33.02
C VAL A 81 -3.10 -24.21 34.13
N ARG A 82 -3.39 -24.57 35.38
CA ARG A 82 -2.75 -24.02 36.57
C ARG A 82 -1.23 -24.31 36.47
N PRO A 83 -0.33 -23.34 36.65
CA PRO A 83 1.09 -23.64 36.76
C PRO A 83 1.33 -24.24 38.15
N GLU A 84 1.49 -25.55 38.22
CA GLU A 84 2.34 -26.11 39.27
C GLU A 84 3.80 -25.92 38.85
N GLU A 85 4.59 -25.54 39.84
CA GLU A 85 5.92 -24.98 39.71
C GLU A 85 6.90 -25.99 39.11
N THR A 86 7.64 -25.57 38.08
CA THR A 86 8.89 -26.24 37.69
C THR A 86 9.86 -25.15 37.21
N PRO A 87 11.07 -25.02 37.81
CA PRO A 87 12.02 -23.98 37.43
C PRO A 87 12.81 -24.43 36.21
N GLY A 88 12.61 -23.77 35.07
CA GLY A 88 13.25 -24.16 33.81
C GLY A 88 12.97 -23.24 32.63
N ASN A 89 13.27 -21.95 32.79
CA ASN A 89 13.81 -21.05 31.76
C ASN A 89 13.36 -21.24 30.30
N SER A 90 12.22 -20.67 29.92
CA SER A 90 12.07 -19.75 28.78
C SER A 90 10.59 -19.48 28.55
N THR A 91 10.24 -18.22 28.75
CA THR A 91 8.87 -17.70 28.71
C THR A 91 8.25 -17.87 27.31
N PRO A 92 6.95 -18.18 27.18
CA PRO A 92 6.27 -18.23 25.87
C PRO A 92 6.42 -16.93 25.05
N LEU A 93 6.68 -15.80 25.71
CA LEU A 93 6.95 -14.50 25.10
C LEU A 93 8.26 -14.44 24.30
N THR A 94 9.32 -15.13 24.73
CA THR A 94 10.61 -15.11 24.01
C THR A 94 10.52 -15.91 22.71
N GLY A 95 9.79 -17.02 22.71
CA GLY A 95 9.55 -17.79 21.48
C GLY A 95 8.73 -17.02 20.43
N GLU A 96 7.76 -16.22 20.85
CA GLU A 96 7.00 -15.36 19.92
C GLU A 96 7.89 -14.25 19.33
N VAL A 97 8.76 -13.64 20.14
CA VAL A 97 9.73 -12.64 19.65
C VAL A 97 10.69 -13.25 18.64
N ASP A 98 11.22 -14.44 18.89
CA ASP A 98 12.14 -15.11 17.97
C ASP A 98 11.48 -15.44 16.63
N LEU A 99 10.24 -15.96 16.66
CA LEU A 99 9.45 -16.22 15.45
C LEU A 99 9.13 -14.94 14.67
N LEU A 100 8.83 -13.83 15.37
CA LEU A 100 8.59 -12.54 14.73
C LEU A 100 9.87 -11.97 14.11
N GLN A 101 11.02 -12.14 14.77
CA GLN A 101 12.32 -11.74 14.22
C GLN A 101 12.69 -12.54 12.97
N GLU A 102 12.43 -13.84 12.96
CA GLU A 102 12.67 -14.68 11.78
C GLU A 102 11.76 -14.30 10.60
N LYS A 103 10.48 -14.03 10.88
CA LYS A 103 9.54 -13.50 9.87
C LYS A 103 10.00 -12.14 9.33
N LEU A 104 10.52 -11.27 10.19
CA LEU A 104 11.03 -9.97 9.75
C LEU A 104 12.26 -10.14 8.85
N ARG A 105 13.22 -10.99 9.25
CA ARG A 105 14.43 -11.27 8.45
C ARG A 105 14.08 -11.88 7.09
N SER A 106 13.17 -12.84 7.05
CA SER A 106 12.72 -13.43 5.78
C SER A 106 12.00 -12.42 4.89
N ALA A 107 11.14 -11.57 5.46
CA ALA A 107 10.49 -10.50 4.72
C ALA A 107 11.49 -9.46 4.17
N GLN A 108 12.49 -9.08 4.96
CA GLN A 108 13.57 -8.17 4.54
C GLN A 108 14.37 -8.78 3.38
N ALA A 109 14.80 -10.04 3.49
CA ALA A 109 15.55 -10.72 2.44
C ALA A 109 14.74 -10.85 1.13
N LEU A 110 13.43 -11.09 1.22
CA LEU A 110 12.55 -11.07 0.04
C LEU A 110 12.46 -9.68 -0.58
N ASN A 111 12.34 -8.63 0.25
CA ASN A 111 12.25 -7.26 -0.22
C ASN A 111 13.54 -6.81 -0.91
N GLU A 112 14.71 -7.18 -0.37
CA GLU A 112 16.00 -6.95 -1.01
C GLU A 112 16.07 -7.61 -2.39
N ARG A 113 15.73 -8.90 -2.49
CA ARG A 113 15.70 -9.61 -3.78
C ARG A 113 14.77 -8.96 -4.80
N LEU A 114 13.57 -8.56 -4.38
CA LEU A 114 12.62 -7.87 -5.24
C LEU A 114 13.12 -6.48 -5.65
N SER A 115 13.78 -5.76 -4.76
CA SER A 115 14.39 -4.47 -5.06
C SER A 115 15.50 -4.62 -6.10
N ASP A 116 16.35 -5.63 -5.96
CA ASP A 116 17.40 -5.94 -6.93
C ASP A 116 16.83 -6.30 -8.30
N GLU A 117 15.79 -7.15 -8.33
CA GLU A 117 15.09 -7.51 -9.56
C GLU A 117 14.45 -6.29 -10.24
N VAL A 118 13.78 -5.42 -9.47
CA VAL A 118 13.22 -4.17 -10.00
C VAL A 118 14.31 -3.26 -10.54
N SER A 119 15.46 -3.18 -9.88
CA SER A 119 16.61 -2.39 -10.36
C SER A 119 17.16 -2.93 -11.67
N ASP A 120 17.34 -4.25 -11.80
CA ASP A 120 17.79 -4.89 -13.05
C ASP A 120 16.80 -4.65 -14.19
N LEU A 121 15.50 -4.87 -13.93
CA LEU A 121 14.45 -4.67 -14.94
C LEU A 121 14.38 -3.22 -15.41
N ARG A 122 14.55 -2.25 -14.51
CA ARG A 122 14.62 -0.82 -14.87
C ARG A 122 15.83 -0.53 -15.74
N ALA A 123 17.02 -1.00 -15.34
CA ALA A 123 18.24 -0.79 -16.12
C ALA A 123 18.13 -1.38 -17.54
N ARG A 124 17.52 -2.56 -17.67
CA ARG A 124 17.27 -3.19 -18.98
C ARG A 124 16.28 -2.40 -19.82
N LEU A 125 15.21 -1.89 -19.22
CA LEU A 125 14.21 -1.09 -19.92
C LEU A 125 14.77 0.26 -20.37
N ASP A 126 15.60 0.89 -19.55
CA ASP A 126 16.30 2.13 -19.91
C ASP A 126 17.27 1.89 -21.07
N ALA A 127 18.03 0.79 -21.04
CA ALA A 127 18.91 0.41 -22.15
C ALA A 127 18.13 0.19 -23.45
N GLU A 128 17.00 -0.54 -23.39
CA GLU A 128 16.15 -0.75 -24.56
C GLU A 128 15.53 0.57 -25.08
N ALA A 129 15.13 1.47 -24.18
CA ALA A 129 14.61 2.78 -24.54
C ALA A 129 15.68 3.63 -25.26
N GLU A 130 16.92 3.60 -24.78
CA GLU A 130 18.06 4.27 -25.41
C GLU A 130 18.38 3.66 -26.79
N GLU A 131 18.37 2.34 -26.92
CA GLU A 131 18.54 1.67 -28.22
C GLU A 131 17.44 2.05 -29.21
N ARG A 132 16.16 2.03 -28.79
CA ARG A 132 15.03 2.45 -29.62
C ARG A 132 15.15 3.92 -30.05
N ARG A 133 15.56 4.82 -29.15
CA ARG A 133 15.83 6.23 -29.48
C ARG A 133 16.92 6.37 -30.52
N ARG A 134 18.04 5.65 -30.37
CA ARG A 134 19.15 5.64 -31.34
C ARG A 134 18.72 5.13 -32.71
N LEU A 135 18.02 3.99 -32.75
CA LEU A 135 17.51 3.43 -33.99
C LEU A 135 16.51 4.36 -34.68
N THR A 136 15.62 4.97 -33.90
CA THR A 136 14.65 5.95 -34.41
C THR A 136 15.38 7.17 -34.97
N ALA A 137 16.40 7.69 -34.27
CA ALA A 137 17.22 8.80 -34.76
C ALA A 137 17.93 8.44 -36.07
N LEU A 138 18.49 7.24 -36.20
CA LEU A 138 19.15 6.78 -37.43
C LEU A 138 18.16 6.62 -38.60
N LEU A 139 16.97 6.05 -38.34
CA LEU A 139 15.94 5.87 -39.38
C LEU A 139 15.31 7.19 -39.83
N THR A 140 15.16 8.15 -38.90
CA THR A 140 14.58 9.47 -39.20
C THR A 140 15.61 10.49 -39.67
N TYR A 141 16.91 10.14 -39.65
CA TYR A 141 17.97 11.01 -40.13
C TYR A 141 17.88 11.18 -41.65
N GLN A 142 17.26 12.27 -42.07
CA GLN A 142 17.35 12.79 -43.43
C GLN A 142 18.49 13.81 -43.47
N PRO A 143 19.65 13.48 -44.07
CA PRO A 143 20.63 14.52 -44.34
C PRO A 143 19.97 15.55 -45.24
N GLU A 144 20.02 16.83 -44.85
CA GLU A 144 19.63 17.91 -45.76
C GLU A 144 20.38 17.69 -47.06
N LYS A 145 19.60 17.46 -48.13
CA LYS A 145 20.13 17.42 -49.48
C LYS A 145 20.89 18.74 -49.64
N PRO A 146 22.21 18.73 -49.90
CA PRO A 146 22.96 19.96 -50.02
C PRO A 146 22.20 20.81 -51.02
N THR A 147 21.66 21.92 -50.53
CA THR A 147 20.94 22.86 -51.40
C THR A 147 21.95 23.16 -52.49
N PRO A 148 21.66 22.82 -53.76
CA PRO A 148 22.60 23.14 -54.82
C PRO A 148 22.90 24.61 -54.64
N ALA A 149 24.19 24.93 -54.42
CA ALA A 149 24.66 26.30 -54.32
C ALA A 149 23.90 27.10 -55.37
N PRO A 150 23.28 28.25 -55.01
CA PRO A 150 22.34 28.94 -55.88
C PRO A 150 22.95 28.94 -57.27
N VAL A 151 22.33 28.18 -58.18
CA VAL A 151 22.80 28.12 -59.56
C VAL A 151 22.71 29.56 -59.97
N SER A 152 23.87 30.21 -60.08
CA SER A 152 24.00 31.57 -60.52
C SER A 152 23.23 31.59 -61.83
N GLU A 153 22.04 32.19 -61.83
CA GLU A 153 21.35 32.52 -63.06
C GLU A 153 22.41 33.19 -63.94
N PRO A 154 22.57 32.78 -65.21
CA PRO A 154 23.47 33.50 -66.10
C PRO A 154 23.01 34.95 -66.05
N ALA A 155 23.89 35.82 -65.51
CA ALA A 155 23.60 37.22 -65.31
C ALA A 155 22.91 37.77 -66.56
N PRO A 156 21.82 38.55 -66.43
CA PRO A 156 21.20 39.16 -67.59
C PRO A 156 22.31 39.90 -68.34
N GLN A 157 22.54 39.49 -69.60
CA GLN A 157 23.66 39.96 -70.41
C GLN A 157 23.75 41.47 -70.26
N ALA A 158 24.80 41.91 -69.58
CA ALA A 158 25.06 43.32 -69.36
C ALA A 158 25.21 43.94 -70.75
N GLN A 159 24.19 44.72 -71.14
CA GLN A 159 24.26 45.59 -72.30
C GLN A 159 25.60 46.31 -72.25
N ALA A 160 26.40 46.16 -73.30
CA ALA A 160 27.74 46.71 -73.38
C ALA A 160 27.71 48.20 -73.06
N ARG A 161 28.19 48.58 -71.87
CA ARG A 161 28.42 49.99 -71.55
C ARG A 161 29.45 50.50 -72.57
N PRO A 162 29.20 51.65 -73.23
CA PRO A 162 30.21 52.22 -74.12
C PRO A 162 31.51 52.45 -73.33
N PRO A 163 32.68 52.25 -73.96
CA PRO A 163 33.95 52.39 -73.25
C PRO A 163 34.04 53.78 -72.64
N GLN A 164 34.04 53.84 -71.31
CA GLN A 164 34.26 55.07 -70.57
C GLN A 164 35.70 55.50 -70.84
N ARG A 165 35.86 56.54 -71.68
CA ARG A 165 37.16 57.15 -71.95
C ARG A 165 37.79 57.61 -70.64
N SER A 166 39.00 57.14 -70.36
CA SER A 166 39.70 57.50 -69.14
C SER A 166 39.96 59.01 -69.10
N TRP A 167 39.94 59.56 -67.89
CA TRP A 167 40.23 60.96 -67.60
C TRP A 167 41.55 61.45 -68.24
N TRP A 168 42.55 60.56 -68.31
CA TRP A 168 43.84 60.80 -68.96
C TRP A 168 43.81 60.89 -70.49
N GLN A 169 42.82 60.27 -71.16
CA GLN A 169 42.64 60.44 -72.61
C GLN A 169 42.07 61.82 -72.97
N ARG A 170 41.41 62.53 -72.03
CA ARG A 170 40.92 63.90 -72.24
C ARG A 170 41.98 64.96 -72.03
N LEU A 171 43.03 64.67 -71.26
CA LEU A 171 44.10 65.62 -70.93
C LEU A 171 45.23 65.67 -71.97
N ARG A 172 45.29 64.73 -72.94
CA ARG A 172 46.32 64.71 -74.00
C ARG A 172 45.85 65.27 -75.34
N GLY A 173 44.77 66.05 -75.35
CA GLY A 173 44.15 66.58 -76.56
C GLY A 173 43.74 68.03 -76.44
N VAL A 174 44.64 68.90 -75.94
CA VAL A 174 44.59 70.34 -76.12
C VAL A 174 46.04 70.83 -76.24
N GLU A 175 46.51 71.04 -77.46
CA GLU A 175 47.23 72.25 -77.88
C GLU A 175 47.53 72.16 -79.38
N ALA A 176 47.59 73.34 -79.98
CA ALA A 176 47.53 73.66 -81.41
C ALA A 176 48.77 73.27 -82.21
#